data_AF-A0A0J1D5K0-F1
#
_entry.id   AF-A0A0J1D5K0-F1
#
_cell.length_a   1.000
_cell.length_b   1.000
_cell.length_c   1.000
_cell.angle_alpha   90.00
_cell.angle_beta   90.00
_cell.angle_gamma   90.00
#
_symmetry.space_group_name_H-M   'P 1'
#
loop_
_entity.id
_entity.type
_entity.pdbx_description
1 polymer ?
#
loop_
_entity_poly.entity_id
_entity_poly.type
_entity_poly.pdbx_seq_one_letter_code
_entity_poly.pdbx_strand_id
1 'polypeptide(L)'
;APLREPAQAHRQAPRRASAVPLDMRYARTCYDHLAGELAVQLFDRMLTSKWLEVVPGAPSGSQRPSPTALDATPQGVDEFSRLGIDLTAQKARRRRFACTCIDWSERRPHLGGALGAAFLDACTEHGWLESTSKRRVLRVTPAGVQHFAAVLADA
;
A
#
# COMPACT_ATOMS: atom_id res chain seq x y z
N ALA A 1 40.39 3.04 -38.81
CA ALA A 1 39.85 3.15 -37.43
C ALA A 1 38.34 3.40 -37.55
N PRO A 2 37.49 2.57 -36.93
CA PRO A 2 36.07 2.52 -37.28
C PRO A 2 35.26 3.66 -36.62
N LEU A 3 34.22 4.09 -37.34
CA LEU A 3 33.22 5.07 -36.95
C LEU A 3 32.36 4.51 -35.81
N ARG A 4 32.16 5.29 -34.73
CA ARG A 4 31.24 4.96 -33.63
C ARG A 4 29.79 5.07 -34.10
N GLU A 5 29.04 3.97 -34.01
CA GLU A 5 27.58 3.97 -34.17
C GLU A 5 26.90 4.65 -32.97
N PRO A 6 25.79 5.40 -33.17
CA PRO A 6 25.04 5.94 -32.07
C PRO A 6 24.21 4.84 -31.38
N ALA A 7 24.29 4.79 -30.05
CA ALA A 7 23.51 3.89 -29.21
C ALA A 7 22.00 4.09 -29.43
N GLN A 8 21.29 3.00 -29.73
CA GLN A 8 19.85 2.97 -29.92
C GLN A 8 19.11 3.44 -28.66
N ALA A 9 18.37 4.54 -28.78
CA ALA A 9 17.40 4.96 -27.78
C ALA A 9 16.31 3.87 -27.62
N HIS A 10 16.22 3.29 -26.41
CA HIS A 10 15.16 2.37 -26.04
C HIS A 10 13.80 3.08 -26.16
N ARG A 11 13.07 2.84 -27.26
CA ARG A 11 11.68 3.28 -27.39
C ARG A 11 10.86 2.54 -26.34
N GLN A 12 10.36 3.27 -25.34
CA GLN A 12 9.44 2.70 -24.35
C GLN A 12 8.18 2.23 -25.09
N ALA A 13 7.91 0.92 -25.01
CA ALA A 13 6.70 0.36 -25.58
C ALA A 13 5.46 1.00 -24.93
N PRO A 14 4.39 1.28 -25.70
CA PRO A 14 3.17 1.86 -25.15
C PRO A 14 2.62 0.93 -24.06
N ARG A 15 2.38 1.49 -22.86
CA ARG A 15 1.78 0.76 -21.74
C ARG A 15 0.42 0.25 -22.22
N ARG A 16 0.26 -1.08 -22.31
CA ARG A 16 -1.05 -1.71 -22.58
C ARG A 16 -2.04 -1.13 -21.57
N ALA A 17 -3.20 -0.67 -22.05
CA ALA A 17 -4.25 -0.16 -21.18
C ALA A 17 -4.47 -1.19 -20.05
N SER A 18 -4.32 -0.76 -18.81
CA SER A 18 -4.54 -1.62 -17.65
C SER A 18 -5.91 -2.26 -17.77
N ALA A 19 -5.97 -3.59 -17.80
CA ALA A 19 -7.22 -4.37 -17.84
C ALA A 19 -8.08 -4.16 -16.59
N VAL A 20 -7.60 -3.39 -15.61
CA VAL A 20 -8.31 -3.05 -14.39
C VAL A 20 -9.41 -2.02 -14.71
N PRO A 21 -10.68 -2.34 -14.41
CA PRO A 21 -11.81 -1.43 -14.52
C PRO A 21 -11.51 -0.09 -13.83
N LEU A 22 -11.96 1.03 -14.42
CA LEU A 22 -11.63 2.38 -13.96
C LEU A 22 -12.00 2.61 -12.49
N ASP A 23 -13.14 2.09 -12.06
CA ASP A 23 -13.64 2.16 -10.69
C ASP A 23 -12.80 1.37 -9.67
N MET A 24 -12.01 0.39 -10.12
CA MET A 24 -11.10 -0.39 -9.27
C MET A 24 -9.70 0.22 -9.15
N ARG A 25 -9.37 1.23 -9.95
CA ARG A 25 -7.99 1.75 -10.01
C ARG A 25 -7.63 2.54 -8.75
N TYR A 26 -8.53 3.40 -8.28
CA TYR A 26 -8.22 4.34 -7.22
C TYR A 26 -8.17 3.69 -5.82
N ALA A 27 -9.26 3.04 -5.40
CA ALA A 27 -9.34 2.36 -4.10
C ALA A 27 -10.10 1.04 -4.20
N ARG A 28 -9.50 -0.03 -3.69
CA ARG A 28 -10.09 -1.39 -3.69
C ARG A 28 -9.52 -2.24 -2.57
N THR A 29 -10.08 -3.43 -2.38
CA THR A 29 -9.47 -4.45 -1.51
C THR A 29 -8.56 -5.41 -2.30
N CYS A 30 -7.35 -5.63 -1.80
CA CYS A 30 -6.52 -6.78 -2.13
C CYS A 30 -6.71 -7.82 -1.03
N TYR A 31 -7.62 -8.76 -1.25
CA TYR A 31 -8.13 -9.65 -0.20
C TYR A 31 -8.80 -8.85 0.93
N ASP A 32 -8.08 -8.60 2.00
CA ASP A 32 -8.54 -8.01 3.26
C ASP A 32 -7.87 -6.67 3.60
N HIS A 33 -7.03 -6.13 2.72
CA HIS A 33 -6.33 -4.85 2.94
C HIS A 33 -6.50 -3.92 1.75
N LEU A 34 -6.25 -2.62 1.99
CA LEU A 34 -6.40 -1.57 0.99
C LEU A 34 -5.38 -1.72 -0.15
N ALA A 35 -5.84 -1.52 -1.38
CA ALA A 35 -5.06 -1.57 -2.61
C ALA A 35 -5.55 -0.52 -3.63
N GLY A 36 -4.85 -0.42 -4.76
CA GLY A 36 -5.04 0.66 -5.74
C GLY A 36 -4.15 1.85 -5.49
N GLU A 37 -4.33 2.87 -6.32
CA GLU A 37 -3.52 4.09 -6.34
C GLU A 37 -3.40 4.74 -4.96
N LEU A 38 -4.53 4.90 -4.24
CA LEU A 38 -4.56 5.48 -2.90
C LEU A 38 -3.72 4.68 -1.91
N ALA A 39 -3.80 3.34 -1.96
CA ALA A 39 -3.07 2.48 -1.04
C ALA A 39 -1.56 2.60 -1.21
N VAL A 40 -1.11 2.71 -2.46
CA VAL A 40 0.30 2.88 -2.80
C VAL A 40 0.80 4.24 -2.30
N GLN A 41 0.05 5.32 -2.55
CA GLN A 41 0.42 6.67 -2.08
C GLN A 41 0.50 6.73 -0.55
N LEU A 42 -0.49 6.18 0.16
CA LEU A 42 -0.49 6.11 1.62
C LEU A 42 0.69 5.27 2.13
N PHE A 43 0.99 4.16 1.46
CA PHE A 43 2.13 3.32 1.85
C PHE A 43 3.47 4.04 1.67
N ASP A 44 3.68 4.72 0.54
CA ASP A 44 4.87 5.55 0.34
C ASP A 44 4.97 6.60 1.45
N ARG A 45 3.87 7.27 1.77
CA ARG A 45 3.80 8.27 2.83
C ARG A 45 4.16 7.71 4.20
N MET A 46 3.65 6.53 4.56
CA MET A 46 4.01 5.85 5.80
C MET A 46 5.51 5.56 5.90
N LEU A 47 6.17 5.23 4.78
CA LEU A 47 7.62 5.01 4.76
C LEU A 47 8.39 6.34 4.87
N THR A 48 8.02 7.37 4.09
CA THR A 48 8.71 8.67 4.11
C THR A 48 8.56 9.38 5.45
N SER A 49 7.39 9.25 6.09
CA SER A 49 7.11 9.81 7.42
C SER A 49 7.64 8.94 8.55
N LYS A 50 8.37 7.85 8.24
CA LYS A 50 8.93 6.91 9.21
C LYS A 50 7.89 6.28 10.13
N TRP A 51 6.66 6.03 9.67
CA TRP A 51 5.69 5.23 10.43
C TRP A 51 6.03 3.74 10.33
N LEU A 52 6.56 3.33 9.17
CA LEU A 52 6.96 1.96 8.91
C LEU A 52 8.45 1.90 8.53
N GLU A 53 9.09 0.81 8.90
CA GLU A 53 10.46 0.49 8.48
C GLU A 53 10.59 -0.96 8.03
N VAL A 54 11.58 -1.22 7.18
CA VAL A 54 11.88 -2.57 6.69
C VAL A 54 12.63 -3.34 7.77
N VAL A 55 12.14 -4.54 8.10
CA VAL A 55 12.83 -5.46 9.02
C VAL A 55 13.92 -6.23 8.26
N PRO A 56 15.21 -6.09 8.61
CA PRO A 56 16.28 -6.85 7.99
C PRO A 56 16.16 -8.36 8.27
N GLY A 57 16.51 -9.21 7.29
CA GLY A 57 16.73 -10.64 7.53
C GLY A 57 15.48 -11.53 7.58
N ALA A 58 14.29 -11.03 7.22
CA ALA A 58 13.13 -11.90 7.03
C ALA A 58 13.44 -12.95 5.94
N PRO A 59 13.27 -14.26 6.20
CA PRO A 59 13.73 -15.30 5.29
C PRO A 59 13.02 -15.19 3.94
N SER A 60 13.80 -14.91 2.89
CA SER A 60 13.42 -15.21 1.52
C SER A 60 13.97 -16.60 1.17
N GLY A 61 13.41 -17.63 1.79
CA GLY A 61 13.76 -19.05 1.52
C GLY A 61 13.25 -19.57 0.17
N SER A 62 12.80 -18.68 -0.72
CA SER A 62 12.31 -19.05 -2.06
C SER A 62 12.96 -18.16 -3.12
N GLN A 63 13.22 -18.74 -4.29
CA GLN A 63 13.73 -18.03 -5.48
C GLN A 63 12.74 -16.99 -6.04
N ARG A 64 11.53 -16.89 -5.49
CA ARG A 64 10.57 -15.83 -5.82
C ARG A 64 10.76 -14.63 -4.90
N PRO A 65 10.49 -13.40 -5.39
CA PRO A 65 10.41 -12.23 -4.53
C PRO A 65 9.41 -12.49 -3.40
N SER A 66 9.90 -12.57 -2.17
CA SER A 66 9.06 -12.72 -0.99
C SER A 66 8.61 -11.33 -0.51
N PRO A 67 7.38 -11.18 0.01
CA PRO A 67 6.95 -9.96 0.68
C PRO A 67 7.98 -9.49 1.71
N THR A 68 8.43 -8.24 1.58
CA THR A 68 9.35 -7.60 2.51
C THR A 68 8.64 -7.42 3.84
N ALA A 69 9.23 -7.91 4.94
CA ALA A 69 8.68 -7.70 6.27
C ALA A 69 8.86 -6.25 6.71
N LEU A 70 7.85 -5.72 7.39
CA LEU A 70 7.81 -4.36 7.91
C LEU A 70 7.50 -4.40 9.40
N ASP A 71 7.96 -3.39 10.13
CA ASP A 71 7.49 -3.10 11.50
C ASP A 71 7.15 -1.61 11.62
N ALA A 72 6.38 -1.27 12.66
CA ALA A 72 6.11 0.10 13.03
C ALA A 72 7.28 0.64 13.84
N THR A 73 7.74 1.84 13.48
CA THR A 73 8.69 2.60 14.30
C THR A 73 7.98 3.13 15.56
N PRO A 74 8.69 3.68 16.57
CA PRO A 74 8.03 4.34 17.70
C PRO A 74 7.03 5.43 17.28
N GLN A 75 7.38 6.25 16.29
CA GLN A 75 6.47 7.24 15.72
C GLN A 75 5.26 6.58 15.05
N GLY A 76 5.48 5.49 14.32
CA GLY A 76 4.39 4.73 13.71
C GLY A 76 3.43 4.14 14.74
N VAL A 77 3.92 3.66 15.88
CA VAL A 77 3.07 3.16 16.96
C VAL A 77 2.09 4.24 17.42
N ASP A 78 2.58 5.46 17.63
CA ASP A 78 1.73 6.57 18.07
C ASP A 78 0.66 6.92 17.03
N GLU A 79 1.05 7.02 15.76
CA GLU A 79 0.13 7.42 14.68
C GLU A 79 -0.93 6.35 14.41
N PHE A 80 -0.55 5.08 14.33
CA PHE A 80 -1.52 3.99 14.19
C PHE A 80 -2.42 3.86 15.41
N SER A 81 -1.92 4.14 16.62
CA SER A 81 -2.76 4.17 17.83
C SER A 81 -3.79 5.31 17.79
N ARG A 82 -3.42 6.50 17.27
CA ARG A 82 -4.38 7.60 17.04
C ARG A 82 -5.45 7.24 16.02
N LEU A 83 -5.13 6.38 15.06
CA LEU A 83 -6.11 5.82 14.13
C LEU A 83 -7.02 4.75 14.76
N GLY A 84 -6.78 4.36 16.02
CA GLY A 84 -7.56 3.35 16.74
C GLY A 84 -7.04 1.92 16.58
N ILE A 85 -5.83 1.73 16.06
CA ILE A 85 -5.28 0.40 15.81
C ILE A 85 -4.46 -0.09 17.01
N ASP A 86 -4.86 -1.22 17.61
CA ASP A 86 -4.04 -1.91 18.63
C ASP A 86 -2.96 -2.77 17.96
N LEU A 87 -1.73 -2.26 17.91
CA LEU A 87 -0.59 -2.97 17.33
C LEU A 87 -0.18 -4.21 18.12
N THR A 88 -0.37 -4.23 19.44
CA THR A 88 -0.03 -5.39 20.27
C THR A 88 -0.93 -6.56 19.87
N ALA A 89 -2.23 -6.30 19.74
CA ALA A 89 -3.18 -7.29 19.23
C ALA A 89 -2.84 -7.74 17.81
N GLN A 90 -2.43 -6.83 16.92
CA GLN A 90 -2.04 -7.20 15.55
C GLN A 90 -0.76 -8.04 15.50
N LYS A 91 0.25 -7.76 16.34
CA LYS A 91 1.49 -8.55 16.43
C LYS A 91 1.25 -9.95 16.98
N ALA A 92 0.23 -10.14 17.82
CA ALA A 92 -0.14 -11.45 18.38
C ALA A 92 -0.92 -12.36 17.40
N ARG A 93 -1.36 -11.85 16.23
CA ARG A 93 -2.10 -12.65 15.24
C ARG A 93 -1.21 -13.74 14.62
N ARG A 94 -1.82 -14.87 14.24
CA ARG A 94 -1.15 -15.99 13.52
C ARG A 94 -0.92 -15.69 12.03
N ARG A 95 -0.39 -14.51 11.70
CA ARG A 95 0.01 -14.07 10.35
C ARG A 95 1.11 -13.02 10.47
N ARG A 96 1.74 -12.63 9.36
CA ARG A 96 2.72 -11.53 9.36
C ARG A 96 2.06 -10.24 9.87
N PHE A 97 2.74 -9.54 10.78
CA PHE A 97 2.30 -8.26 11.32
C PHE A 97 2.10 -7.23 10.19
N ALA A 98 3.17 -6.88 9.48
CA ALA A 98 3.13 -6.00 8.31
C ALA A 98 4.09 -6.51 7.23
N CYS A 99 3.71 -6.35 5.96
CA CYS A 99 4.57 -6.69 4.84
C CYS A 99 4.19 -5.93 3.57
N THR A 100 5.11 -5.87 2.60
CA THR A 100 4.79 -5.35 1.27
C THR A 100 3.86 -6.32 0.52
N CYS A 101 2.76 -5.80 -0.01
CA CYS A 101 1.94 -6.48 -1.01
C CYS A 101 2.08 -5.73 -2.34
N ILE A 102 2.27 -6.43 -3.46
CA ILE A 102 2.44 -5.78 -4.76
C ILE A 102 1.08 -5.55 -5.39
N ASP A 103 0.76 -4.29 -5.64
CA ASP A 103 -0.44 -3.91 -6.37
C ASP A 103 -0.29 -4.32 -7.84
N TRP A 104 -1.23 -5.10 -8.38
CA TRP A 104 -1.12 -5.56 -9.77
C TRP A 104 -1.30 -4.44 -10.81
N SER A 105 -1.97 -3.33 -10.45
CA SER A 105 -2.33 -2.25 -11.38
C SER A 105 -1.23 -1.23 -11.41
N GLU A 106 -0.75 -0.85 -10.23
CA GLU A 106 0.32 0.12 -10.05
C GLU A 106 1.71 -0.51 -10.21
N ARG A 107 1.82 -1.83 -10.00
CA ARG A 107 3.10 -2.58 -9.92
C ARG A 107 4.03 -2.00 -8.85
N ARG A 108 3.45 -1.49 -7.77
CA ARG A 108 4.11 -0.85 -6.63
C ARG A 108 3.62 -1.46 -5.32
N PRO A 109 4.44 -1.43 -4.26
CA PRO A 109 4.03 -2.00 -2.98
C PRO A 109 2.95 -1.16 -2.30
N HIS A 110 2.08 -1.83 -1.55
CA HIS A 110 1.17 -1.27 -0.57
C HIS A 110 1.21 -2.11 0.72
N LEU A 111 0.56 -1.63 1.78
CA LEU A 111 0.57 -2.27 3.08
C LEU A 111 -0.30 -3.55 3.09
N GLY A 112 0.32 -4.69 3.38
CA GLY A 112 -0.35 -5.95 3.69
C GLY A 112 -0.04 -6.44 5.11
N GLY A 113 -0.50 -7.67 5.42
CA GLY A 113 -0.36 -8.26 6.76
C GLY A 113 -1.52 -7.93 7.69
N ALA A 114 -1.39 -8.26 8.97
CA ALA A 114 -2.39 -7.93 9.99
C ALA A 114 -2.63 -6.41 10.09
N LEU A 115 -1.55 -5.62 10.04
CA LEU A 115 -1.63 -4.16 10.09
C LEU A 115 -2.35 -3.58 8.87
N GLY A 116 -2.13 -4.13 7.67
CA GLY A 116 -2.83 -3.70 6.45
C GLY A 116 -4.34 -3.96 6.50
N ALA A 117 -4.75 -5.08 7.11
CA ALA A 117 -6.16 -5.36 7.33
C ALA A 117 -6.76 -4.41 8.37
N ALA A 118 -6.10 -4.24 9.52
CA ALA A 118 -6.54 -3.34 10.56
C ALA A 118 -6.60 -1.87 10.11
N PHE A 119 -5.71 -1.45 9.21
CA PHE A 119 -5.73 -0.10 8.63
C PHE A 119 -6.96 0.11 7.73
N LEU A 120 -7.34 -0.89 6.93
CA LEU A 120 -8.57 -0.81 6.13
C LEU A 120 -9.82 -0.78 7.03
N ASP A 121 -9.85 -1.61 8.07
CA ASP A 121 -10.94 -1.62 9.04
C ASP A 121 -11.07 -0.25 9.71
N ALA A 122 -9.98 0.32 10.22
CA ALA A 122 -9.96 1.65 10.81
C ALA A 122 -10.45 2.74 9.82
N CYS A 123 -9.98 2.73 8.57
CA CYS A 123 -10.46 3.69 7.57
C CYS A 123 -11.97 3.57 7.30
N THR A 124 -12.53 2.37 7.43
CA THR A 124 -13.96 2.11 7.26
C THR A 124 -14.75 2.55 8.50
N GLU A 125 -14.24 2.29 9.70
CA GLU A 125 -14.82 2.71 10.99
C GLU A 125 -14.86 4.24 11.13
N HIS A 126 -13.82 4.94 10.67
CA HIS A 126 -13.80 6.41 10.57
C HIS A 126 -14.69 6.96 9.45
N GLY A 127 -15.28 6.10 8.62
CA GLY A 127 -16.14 6.50 7.50
C GLY A 127 -15.40 7.17 6.35
N TRP A 128 -14.08 6.97 6.21
CA TRP A 128 -13.29 7.51 5.10
C TRP A 128 -13.38 6.65 3.83
N LEU A 129 -13.57 5.35 4.03
CA LEU A 129 -13.80 4.37 2.98
C LEU A 129 -15.10 3.63 3.24
N GLU A 130 -15.77 3.25 2.16
CA GLU A 130 -16.94 2.36 2.25
C GLU A 130 -16.95 1.35 1.11
N SER A 131 -17.59 0.21 1.37
CA SER A 131 -17.85 -0.80 0.34
C SER A 131 -18.93 -0.32 -0.63
N THR A 132 -18.79 -0.71 -1.89
CA THR A 132 -19.83 -0.50 -2.91
C THR A 132 -20.58 -1.79 -3.22
N SER A 133 -21.62 -1.72 -4.07
CA SER A 133 -22.28 -2.92 -4.61
C SER A 133 -21.37 -3.76 -5.50
N LYS A 134 -20.26 -3.20 -5.98
CA LYS A 134 -19.27 -3.91 -6.78
C LYS A 134 -18.22 -4.55 -5.90
N ARG A 135 -17.96 -5.84 -6.15
CA ARG A 135 -17.01 -6.62 -5.38
C ARG A 135 -15.62 -5.96 -5.38
N ARG A 136 -15.04 -5.78 -4.18
CA ARG A 136 -13.72 -5.18 -3.92
C ARG A 136 -13.58 -3.70 -4.26
N VAL A 137 -14.56 -3.06 -4.89
CA VAL A 137 -14.48 -1.62 -5.15
C VAL A 137 -14.82 -0.88 -3.86
N LEU A 138 -13.92 0.01 -3.44
CA LEU A 138 -14.13 0.91 -2.32
C LEU A 138 -14.39 2.31 -2.84
N ARG A 139 -15.32 3.02 -2.19
CA ARG A 139 -15.55 4.44 -2.45
C ARG A 139 -14.89 5.25 -1.36
N VAL A 140 -14.13 6.28 -1.75
CA VAL A 140 -13.64 7.29 -0.82
C VAL A 140 -14.79 8.27 -0.55
N THR A 141 -15.11 8.47 0.71
CA THR A 141 -16.17 9.41 1.12
C THR A 141 -15.65 10.85 1.07
N PRO A 142 -16.53 11.88 1.11
CA PRO A 142 -16.07 13.26 1.19
C PRO A 142 -15.15 13.53 2.39
N ALA A 143 -15.42 12.90 3.53
CA ALA A 143 -14.54 12.97 4.71
C ALA A 143 -13.19 12.28 4.46
N GLY A 144 -13.20 11.12 3.79
CA GLY A 144 -11.98 10.42 3.39
C GLY A 144 -11.12 11.23 2.42
N VAL A 145 -11.72 11.93 1.45
CA VAL A 145 -10.97 12.80 0.52
C VAL A 145 -10.22 13.88 1.29
N GLN A 146 -10.87 14.55 2.25
CA GLN A 146 -10.23 15.58 3.06
C GLN A 146 -9.11 15.00 3.93
N HIS A 147 -9.38 13.86 4.60
CA HIS A 147 -8.39 13.21 5.46
C HIS A 147 -7.15 12.76 4.67
N PHE A 148 -7.33 12.01 3.58
CA PHE A 148 -6.22 11.51 2.78
C PHE A 148 -5.44 12.63 2.11
N ALA A 149 -6.11 13.71 1.67
CA ALA A 149 -5.42 14.89 1.15
C ALA A 149 -4.49 15.51 2.21
N ALA A 150 -4.95 15.66 3.46
CA ALA A 150 -4.11 16.18 4.54
C ALA A 150 -2.91 15.27 4.82
N VAL A 151 -3.14 13.96 4.97
CA VAL A 151 -2.06 12.97 5.21
C VAL A 151 -1.00 12.98 4.12
N LEU A 152 -1.41 13.14 2.85
CA LEU A 152 -0.52 13.16 1.69
C LEU A 152 0.16 14.53 1.45
N ALA A 153 -0.38 15.62 1.99
CA ALA A 153 0.14 16.97 1.80
C ALA A 153 1.28 17.36 2.75
N ASP A 154 1.41 16.70 3.91
CA ASP A 154 2.40 17.02 4.96
C ASP A 154 3.87 16.65 4.59
N ALA A 155 4.27 16.82 3.33
CA ALA A 155 5.59 16.49 2.78
C ALA A 155 6.65 17.57 3.02
#